data_AF-A0A8J4NZW9-F1
#
_entry.id   AF-A0A8J4NZW9-F1
#
_cell.length_a   1.000
_cell.length_b   1.000
_cell.length_c   1.000
_cell.angle_alpha   90.00
_cell.angle_beta   90.00
_cell.angle_gamma   90.00
#
_symmetry.space_group_name_H-M   'P 1'
#
loop_
_entity.id
_entity.type
_entity.pdbx_description
1 polymer ?
#
loop_
_entity_poly.entity_id
_entity_poly.type
_entity_poly.pdbx_seq_one_letter_code
_entity_poly.pdbx_strand_id
1 'polypeptide(L)'
;MPSRKKTAMFASAFFTCVCSFVMICVVLATQHWMSSEVRFSGTNSSVTVSLTYGLFSGTCEQFVDAGLQVSEKTFQVADNLSKTKAKSLITAIIVILVLSLLSSLLSSGFSCTNAVSNPYQTFLGPTGVYTWNSLCGIFVLIAMILFPVNIEENGLSVELARGCFSFLHTHTKSAHTYGYSYWIMLLIIFLNIASIIIIYFYDHARYYKKKEQERPIENAPKDVILF
;
A
#
# COMPACT_ATOMS: atom_id res chain seq x y z
N MET A 1 5.01 -19.78 -30.43
CA MET A 1 5.76 -19.03 -29.39
C MET A 1 5.11 -17.67 -29.15
N PRO A 2 5.02 -17.18 -27.90
CA PRO A 2 4.63 -15.79 -27.64
C PRO A 2 5.63 -14.83 -28.29
N SER A 3 5.16 -13.68 -28.79
CA SER A 3 6.07 -12.68 -29.36
C SER A 3 7.01 -12.14 -28.28
N ARG A 4 8.29 -11.89 -28.62
CA ARG A 4 9.28 -11.31 -27.68
C ARG A 4 8.76 -10.03 -26.99
N LYS A 5 7.99 -9.20 -27.71
CA LYS A 5 7.38 -7.97 -27.19
C LYS A 5 6.33 -8.26 -26.09
N LYS A 6 5.48 -9.28 -26.29
CA LYS A 6 4.50 -9.72 -25.29
C LYS A 6 5.19 -10.16 -24.00
N THR A 7 6.13 -11.09 -24.13
CA THR A 7 6.83 -11.65 -22.96
C THR A 7 7.57 -10.56 -22.19
N ALA A 8 8.22 -9.62 -22.87
CA ALA A 8 8.88 -8.50 -22.21
C ALA A 8 7.92 -7.60 -21.42
N MET A 9 6.78 -7.20 -22.00
CA MET A 9 5.80 -6.33 -21.33
C MET A 9 5.16 -7.01 -20.12
N PHE A 10 4.75 -8.28 -20.25
CA PHE A 10 4.19 -9.03 -19.12
C PHE A 10 5.24 -9.37 -18.05
N ALA A 11 6.50 -9.60 -18.42
CA ALA A 11 7.58 -9.77 -17.45
C ALA A 11 7.85 -8.47 -16.67
N SER A 12 7.80 -7.30 -17.34
CA SER A 12 7.90 -6.02 -16.64
C SER A 12 6.72 -5.77 -15.70
N ALA A 13 5.49 -6.07 -16.14
CA ALA A 13 4.32 -5.97 -15.28
C ALA A 13 4.42 -6.92 -14.07
N PHE A 14 4.85 -8.16 -14.29
CA PHE A 14 5.12 -9.12 -13.23
C PHE A 14 6.13 -8.59 -12.21
N PHE A 15 7.25 -8.02 -12.68
CA PHE A 15 8.25 -7.44 -11.81
C PHE A 15 7.67 -6.29 -10.97
N THR A 16 6.88 -5.39 -11.56
CA THR A 16 6.22 -4.31 -10.81
C THR A 16 5.23 -4.83 -9.77
N CYS A 17 4.46 -5.89 -10.09
CA CYS A 17 3.54 -6.52 -9.14
C CYS A 17 4.28 -7.21 -7.99
N VAL A 18 5.39 -7.93 -8.27
CA VAL A 18 6.23 -8.53 -7.22
C VAL A 18 6.84 -7.44 -6.32
N CYS A 19 7.35 -6.35 -6.89
CA CYS A 19 7.87 -5.24 -6.11
C CYS A 19 6.78 -4.63 -5.21
N SER A 20 5.57 -4.43 -5.74
CA SER A 20 4.40 -3.97 -4.97
C SER A 20 4.09 -4.92 -3.81
N PHE A 21 4.02 -6.23 -4.06
CA PHE A 21 3.80 -7.25 -3.04
C PHE A 21 4.86 -7.18 -1.92
N VAL A 22 6.14 -7.15 -2.28
CA VAL A 22 7.25 -7.06 -1.31
C VAL A 22 7.15 -5.78 -0.49
N MET A 23 6.86 -4.64 -1.13
CA MET A 23 6.69 -3.38 -0.42
C MET A 23 5.50 -3.40 0.56
N ILE A 24 4.38 -4.04 0.22
CA ILE A 24 3.26 -4.21 1.16
C ILE A 24 3.69 -5.06 2.37
N CYS A 25 4.47 -6.13 2.17
CA CYS A 25 5.03 -6.91 3.28
C CYS A 25 5.93 -6.05 4.19
N VAL A 26 6.82 -5.24 3.60
CA VAL A 26 7.69 -4.32 4.36
C VAL A 26 6.85 -3.33 5.16
N VAL A 27 5.83 -2.74 4.55
CA VAL A 27 4.91 -1.80 5.18
C VAL A 27 4.18 -2.45 6.36
N LEU A 28 3.73 -3.70 6.25
CA LEU A 28 3.10 -4.43 7.36
C LEU A 28 4.09 -4.80 8.49
N ALA A 29 5.33 -5.18 8.15
CA ALA A 29 6.30 -5.70 9.11
C ALA A 29 7.07 -4.61 9.88
N THR A 30 7.18 -3.40 9.31
CA THR A 30 8.03 -2.34 9.87
C THR A 30 7.31 -1.49 10.92
N GLN A 31 8.07 -1.03 11.90
CA GLN A 31 7.58 -0.25 13.04
C GLN A 31 7.72 1.28 12.85
N HIS A 32 8.03 1.75 11.64
CA HIS A 32 8.34 3.15 11.37
C HIS A 32 7.27 3.82 10.50
N TRP A 33 6.01 3.69 10.91
CA TRP A 33 4.91 4.41 10.28
C TRP A 33 4.81 5.83 10.77
N MET A 34 5.06 6.03 12.07
CA MET A 34 4.91 7.32 12.71
C MET A 34 5.94 7.47 13.82
N SER A 35 6.51 8.66 13.93
CA SER A 35 7.20 9.15 15.11
C SER A 35 6.45 10.36 15.65
N SER A 36 6.03 10.28 16.91
CA SER A 36 5.22 11.29 17.59
C SER A 36 5.86 11.71 18.90
N GLU A 37 6.03 13.00 19.11
CA GLU A 37 6.40 13.56 20.41
C GLU A 37 5.16 14.10 21.10
N VAL A 38 4.84 13.56 22.28
CA VAL A 38 3.67 13.96 23.06
C VAL A 38 4.15 14.57 24.38
N ARG A 39 3.86 15.85 24.59
CA ARG A 39 4.19 16.59 25.81
C ARG A 39 3.05 16.53 26.80
N PHE A 40 3.38 16.14 28.03
CA PHE A 40 2.49 16.09 29.16
C PHE A 40 2.99 17.01 30.27
N SER A 41 2.09 17.81 30.83
CA SER A 41 2.38 18.59 32.03
C SER A 41 2.09 17.75 33.27
N GLY A 42 3.10 17.51 34.10
CA GLY A 42 2.95 16.96 35.45
C GLY A 42 2.83 18.07 36.49
N THR A 43 2.62 17.68 37.76
CA THR A 43 2.46 18.60 38.89
C THR A 43 3.76 19.35 39.25
N ASN A 44 4.91 18.71 39.02
CA ASN A 44 6.23 19.23 39.40
C ASN A 44 7.19 19.46 38.20
N SER A 45 6.93 18.81 37.06
CA SER A 45 7.78 18.89 35.86
C SER A 45 6.99 18.52 34.61
N SER A 46 7.39 19.04 33.45
CA SER A 46 6.86 18.57 32.17
C SER A 46 7.65 17.35 31.67
N VAL A 47 6.96 16.44 30.99
CA VAL A 47 7.48 15.18 30.47
C VAL A 47 7.15 15.10 29.00
N THR A 48 8.15 14.77 28.17
CA THR A 48 7.97 14.51 26.74
C THR A 48 8.09 13.02 26.51
N VAL A 49 7.09 12.41 25.86
CA VAL A 49 7.14 11.01 25.44
C VAL A 49 7.34 10.98 23.94
N SER A 50 8.44 10.40 23.49
CA SER A 50 8.67 10.08 22.08
C SER A 50 8.12 8.68 21.80
N LEU A 51 7.31 8.54 20.76
CA LEU A 51 6.72 7.28 20.35
C LEU A 51 7.09 7.01 18.91
N THR A 52 7.68 5.85 18.65
CA THR A 52 7.85 5.34 17.28
C THR A 52 7.06 4.05 17.13
N TYR A 53 6.14 3.98 16.18
CA TYR A 53 5.27 2.80 16.07
C TYR A 53 4.87 2.46 14.63
N GLY A 54 4.62 1.16 14.43
CA GLY A 54 3.98 0.59 13.25
C GLY A 54 2.53 0.17 13.55
N LEU A 55 2.01 -0.78 12.77
CA LEU A 55 0.61 -1.23 12.94
C LEU A 55 0.41 -2.17 14.12
N PHE A 56 1.42 -2.96 14.45
CA PHE A 56 1.31 -4.02 15.46
C PHE A 56 2.03 -3.69 16.76
N SER A 57 3.21 -3.07 16.67
CA SER A 57 4.08 -2.77 17.81
C SER A 57 4.81 -1.44 17.62
N GLY A 58 5.31 -0.91 18.73
CA GLY A 58 6.12 0.30 18.76
C GLY A 58 6.99 0.41 20.01
N THR A 59 7.77 1.47 20.06
CA THR A 59 8.63 1.86 21.18
C THR A 59 8.18 3.22 21.74
N CYS A 60 8.28 3.33 23.06
CA CYS A 60 7.98 4.51 23.84
C CYS A 60 9.22 4.90 24.62
N GLU A 61 9.67 6.13 24.47
CA GLU A 61 10.80 6.70 25.21
C GLU A 61 10.31 7.90 26.01
N GLN A 62 10.66 7.95 27.29
CA GLN A 62 10.30 9.04 28.19
C GLN A 62 11.49 9.97 28.42
N PHE A 63 11.28 11.27 28.21
CA PHE A 63 12.23 12.35 28.47
C PHE A 63 11.66 13.34 29.50
N VAL A 64 12.48 13.79 30.44
CA VAL A 64 12.14 14.86 31.39
C VAL A 64 12.70 16.20 30.88
N ASP A 65 12.11 17.33 31.31
CA ASP A 65 12.59 18.72 31.07
C ASP A 65 14.04 18.91 31.56
N ALA A 66 14.97 18.43 30.74
CA ALA A 66 16.43 18.45 30.82
C ALA A 66 17.04 17.64 29.65
N GLY A 67 16.23 16.91 28.87
CA GLY A 67 16.68 16.03 27.79
C GLY A 67 17.15 14.65 28.27
N LEU A 68 16.98 14.35 29.56
CA LEU A 68 17.38 13.06 30.12
C LEU A 68 16.34 11.99 29.77
N GLN A 69 16.77 10.95 29.05
CA GLN A 69 15.98 9.75 28.81
C GLN A 69 15.90 8.94 30.12
N VAL A 70 14.68 8.68 30.58
CA VAL A 70 14.43 8.03 31.88
C VAL A 70 13.95 6.59 31.71
N SER A 71 13.24 6.28 30.62
CA SER A 71 12.68 4.96 30.41
C SER A 71 12.44 4.68 28.93
N GLU A 72 12.68 3.45 28.51
CA GLU A 72 12.31 2.92 27.21
C GLU A 72 11.44 1.68 27.41
N LYS A 73 10.33 1.59 26.66
CA LYS A 73 9.41 0.45 26.68
C LYS A 73 8.95 0.09 25.28
N THR A 74 8.92 -1.19 24.98
CA THR A 74 8.22 -1.74 23.81
C THR A 74 6.76 -2.00 24.15
N PHE A 75 5.86 -1.80 23.19
CA PHE A 75 4.44 -2.00 23.41
C PHE A 75 3.75 -2.62 22.19
N GLN A 76 2.67 -3.34 22.42
CA GLN A 76 1.77 -3.82 21.37
C GLN A 76 0.64 -2.80 21.18
N VAL A 77 0.39 -2.40 19.94
CA VAL A 77 -0.61 -1.38 19.59
C VAL A 77 -2.00 -1.86 20.01
N ALA A 78 -2.35 -3.12 19.76
CA ALA A 78 -3.68 -3.67 20.06
C ALA A 78 -4.05 -3.70 21.56
N ASP A 79 -3.03 -3.81 22.43
CA ASP A 79 -3.19 -3.91 23.88
C ASP A 79 -3.25 -2.53 24.54
N ASN A 80 -2.60 -1.52 23.94
CA ASN A 80 -2.50 -0.16 24.49
C ASN A 80 -3.58 0.80 24.00
N LEU A 81 -4.52 0.32 23.18
CA LEU A 81 -5.66 1.12 22.73
C LEU A 81 -6.89 0.86 23.60
N SER A 82 -7.27 1.84 24.44
CA SER A 82 -8.54 1.77 25.18
C SER A 82 -9.74 2.21 24.33
N LYS A 83 -9.53 3.15 23.39
CA LYS A 83 -10.60 3.66 22.52
C LYS A 83 -11.00 2.64 21.46
N THR A 84 -12.24 2.16 21.53
CA THR A 84 -12.82 1.22 20.56
C THR A 84 -12.75 1.72 19.12
N LYS A 85 -13.00 3.01 18.87
CA LYS A 85 -12.92 3.60 17.52
C LYS A 85 -11.51 3.53 16.93
N ALA A 86 -10.50 3.91 17.72
CA ALA A 86 -9.11 3.87 17.27
C ALA A 86 -8.65 2.45 16.95
N LYS A 87 -9.09 1.49 17.79
CA LYS A 87 -8.76 0.06 17.64
C LYS A 87 -9.41 -0.52 16.39
N SER A 88 -10.68 -0.20 16.17
CA SER A 88 -11.41 -0.61 14.98
C SER A 88 -10.76 -0.07 13.69
N LEU A 89 -10.37 1.21 13.66
CA LEU A 89 -9.73 1.79 12.48
C LEU A 89 -8.35 1.19 12.17
N ILE A 90 -7.49 0.97 13.17
CA ILE A 90 -6.22 0.24 12.96
C ILE A 90 -6.48 -1.16 12.43
N THR A 91 -7.45 -1.87 13.00
CA THR A 91 -7.81 -3.22 12.56
C THR A 91 -8.30 -3.20 11.10
N ALA A 92 -9.14 -2.24 10.73
CA ALA A 92 -9.60 -2.06 9.36
C ALA A 92 -8.43 -1.77 8.40
N ILE A 93 -7.48 -0.91 8.79
CA ILE A 93 -6.28 -0.62 8.00
C ILE A 93 -5.48 -1.91 7.75
N ILE A 94 -5.23 -2.71 8.80
CA ILE A 94 -4.52 -4.00 8.67
C ILE A 94 -5.24 -4.92 7.68
N VAL A 95 -6.56 -5.08 7.83
CA VAL A 95 -7.36 -5.94 6.93
C VAL A 95 -7.29 -5.46 5.48
N ILE A 96 -7.41 -4.15 5.26
CA ILE A 96 -7.34 -3.55 3.92
C ILE A 96 -5.96 -3.76 3.29
N LEU A 97 -4.87 -3.66 4.05
CA LEU A 97 -3.52 -3.93 3.58
C LEU A 97 -3.28 -5.43 3.29
N VAL A 98 -3.90 -6.34 4.07
CA VAL A 98 -3.85 -7.77 3.76
C VAL A 98 -4.62 -8.06 2.47
N LEU A 99 -5.77 -7.43 2.25
CA LEU A 99 -6.50 -7.54 0.98
C LEU A 99 -5.70 -6.97 -0.20
N SER A 100 -4.98 -5.86 -0.01
CA SER A 100 -4.10 -5.31 -1.05
C SER A 100 -2.91 -6.23 -1.36
N LEU A 101 -2.36 -6.90 -0.34
CA LEU A 101 -1.31 -7.91 -0.49
C LEU A 101 -1.78 -9.09 -1.35
N LEU A 102 -2.96 -9.63 -1.04
CA LEU A 102 -3.57 -10.73 -1.81
C LEU A 102 -3.87 -10.31 -3.25
N SER A 103 -4.38 -9.08 -3.44
CA SER A 103 -4.62 -8.49 -4.76
C SER A 103 -3.33 -8.40 -5.59
N SER A 104 -2.24 -7.94 -4.97
CA SER A 104 -0.92 -7.85 -5.61
C SER A 104 -0.36 -9.23 -6.00
N LEU A 105 -0.54 -10.22 -5.11
CA LEU A 105 -0.15 -11.62 -5.37
C LEU A 105 -0.92 -12.22 -6.56
N LEU A 106 -2.23 -12.01 -6.63
CA LEU A 106 -3.06 -12.47 -7.74
C LEU A 106 -2.66 -11.81 -9.06
N SER A 107 -2.41 -10.49 -9.05
CA SER A 107 -1.94 -9.76 -10.22
C SER A 107 -0.58 -10.27 -10.73
N SER A 108 0.33 -10.58 -9.80
CA SER A 108 1.63 -11.19 -10.08
C SER A 108 1.45 -12.57 -10.74
N GLY A 109 0.60 -13.44 -10.19
CA GLY A 109 0.29 -14.74 -10.78
C GLY A 109 -0.25 -14.65 -12.21
N PHE A 110 -1.16 -13.70 -12.47
CA PHE A 110 -1.68 -13.47 -13.82
C PHE A 110 -0.62 -12.91 -14.77
N SER A 111 0.22 -11.99 -14.32
CA SER A 111 1.29 -11.44 -15.15
C SER A 111 2.34 -12.51 -15.51
N CYS A 112 2.69 -13.38 -14.56
CA CYS A 112 3.61 -14.50 -14.77
C CYS A 112 3.06 -15.51 -15.78
N THR A 113 1.82 -15.96 -15.59
CA THR A 113 1.18 -16.91 -16.52
C THR A 113 1.08 -16.32 -17.93
N ASN A 114 0.81 -15.01 -18.08
CA ASN A 114 0.82 -14.36 -19.39
C ASN A 114 2.21 -14.18 -20.00
N ALA A 115 3.28 -14.09 -19.20
CA ALA A 115 4.65 -13.98 -19.69
C ALA A 115 5.12 -15.31 -20.31
N VAL A 116 4.81 -16.43 -19.65
CA VAL A 116 5.27 -17.78 -20.02
C VAL A 116 4.34 -18.46 -21.02
N SER A 117 3.02 -18.33 -20.83
CA SER A 117 2.02 -19.03 -21.64
C SER A 117 1.46 -18.16 -22.78
N ASN A 118 1.04 -18.79 -23.87
CA ASN A 118 0.21 -18.12 -24.88
C ASN A 118 -1.20 -17.91 -24.30
N PRO A 119 -1.75 -16.68 -24.35
CA PRO A 119 -2.88 -16.33 -23.50
C PRO A 119 -4.19 -16.88 -24.07
N TYR A 120 -5.05 -17.40 -23.19
CA TYR A 120 -6.48 -17.53 -23.42
C TYR A 120 -7.10 -16.13 -23.26
N GLN A 121 -8.02 -15.73 -24.14
CA GLN A 121 -8.53 -14.35 -24.29
C GLN A 121 -9.49 -13.86 -23.17
N THR A 122 -9.50 -14.47 -21.99
CA THR A 122 -10.51 -14.24 -20.92
C THR A 122 -9.92 -13.61 -19.65
N PHE A 123 -10.51 -13.86 -18.47
CA PHE A 123 -10.15 -13.28 -17.16
C PHE A 123 -8.66 -13.41 -16.78
N LEU A 124 -7.97 -14.43 -17.30
CA LEU A 124 -6.52 -14.61 -17.13
C LEU A 124 -5.67 -13.71 -18.04
N GLY A 125 -6.27 -12.83 -18.85
CA GLY A 125 -5.56 -11.91 -19.75
C GLY A 125 -5.28 -10.53 -19.14
N PRO A 126 -5.14 -9.48 -19.97
CA PRO A 126 -4.90 -8.09 -19.55
C PRO A 126 -5.93 -7.58 -18.52
N THR A 127 -7.19 -7.99 -18.67
CA THR A 127 -8.29 -7.56 -17.79
C THR A 127 -8.04 -7.93 -16.33
N GLY A 128 -7.56 -9.13 -16.05
CA GLY A 128 -7.25 -9.55 -14.67
C GLY A 128 -6.12 -8.73 -14.06
N VAL A 129 -5.10 -8.38 -14.86
CA VAL A 129 -4.00 -7.53 -14.37
C VAL A 129 -4.49 -6.13 -14.04
N TYR A 130 -5.41 -5.56 -14.83
CA TYR A 130 -6.02 -4.26 -14.52
C TYR A 130 -6.85 -4.30 -13.25
N THR A 131 -7.72 -5.30 -13.08
CA THR A 131 -8.63 -5.36 -11.94
C THR A 131 -7.87 -5.48 -10.64
N TRP A 132 -6.90 -6.41 -10.57
CA TRP A 132 -6.15 -6.66 -9.34
C TRP A 132 -5.10 -5.59 -9.02
N ASN A 133 -4.50 -4.91 -10.01
CA ASN A 133 -3.67 -3.73 -9.72
C ASN A 133 -4.51 -2.53 -9.27
N SER A 134 -5.68 -2.30 -9.90
CA SER A 134 -6.56 -1.20 -9.51
C SER A 134 -7.08 -1.40 -8.09
N LEU A 135 -7.53 -2.63 -7.77
CA LEU A 135 -8.02 -2.97 -6.44
C LEU A 135 -6.91 -2.82 -5.37
N CYS A 136 -5.69 -3.28 -5.68
CA CYS A 136 -4.54 -3.09 -4.80
C CYS A 136 -4.26 -1.60 -4.55
N GLY A 137 -4.20 -0.78 -5.60
CA GLY A 137 -3.99 0.66 -5.50
C GLY A 137 -5.07 1.38 -4.69
N ILE A 138 -6.35 1.04 -4.89
CA ILE A 138 -7.49 1.60 -4.15
C ILE A 138 -7.39 1.24 -2.66
N PHE A 139 -7.11 -0.02 -2.33
CA PHE A 139 -6.97 -0.44 -0.93
C PHE A 139 -5.80 0.26 -0.23
N VAL A 140 -4.65 0.38 -0.89
CA VAL A 140 -3.50 1.11 -0.33
C VAL A 140 -3.82 2.59 -0.14
N LEU A 141 -4.52 3.22 -1.10
CA LEU A 141 -4.96 4.61 -0.97
C LEU A 141 -5.93 4.82 0.19
N ILE A 142 -6.90 3.91 0.37
CA ILE A 142 -7.82 3.95 1.52
C ILE A 142 -7.04 3.82 2.85
N ALA A 143 -6.09 2.87 2.94
CA ALA A 143 -5.25 2.70 4.11
C ALA A 143 -4.43 3.97 4.42
N MET A 144 -3.88 4.62 3.37
CA MET A 144 -3.11 5.85 3.48
C MET A 144 -3.92 7.04 3.99
N ILE A 145 -5.23 7.08 3.72
CA ILE A 145 -6.16 8.10 4.23
C ILE A 145 -6.63 7.78 5.65
N LEU A 146 -7.01 6.53 5.92
CA LEU A 146 -7.53 6.12 7.23
C LEU A 146 -6.51 6.28 8.36
N PHE A 147 -5.22 6.12 8.07
CA PHE A 147 -4.18 6.22 9.10
C PHE A 147 -4.04 7.63 9.70
N PRO A 148 -3.83 8.71 8.91
CA PRO A 148 -3.90 10.10 9.40
C PRO A 148 -5.23 10.44 10.08
N VAL A 149 -6.36 10.01 9.50
CA VAL A 149 -7.69 10.24 10.10
C VAL A 149 -7.75 9.65 11.51
N ASN A 150 -7.18 8.46 11.73
CA ASN A 150 -7.14 7.86 13.06
C ASN A 150 -6.23 8.61 14.04
N ILE A 151 -5.15 9.23 13.56
CA ILE A 151 -4.25 10.06 14.36
C ILE A 151 -4.97 11.34 14.82
N GLU A 152 -5.56 12.08 13.88
CA GLU A 152 -6.19 13.38 14.14
C GLU A 152 -7.52 13.24 14.90
N GLU A 153 -8.44 12.39 14.43
CA GLU A 153 -9.80 12.31 14.99
C GLU A 153 -9.85 11.52 16.30
N ASN A 154 -9.09 10.42 16.40
CA ASN A 154 -9.13 9.56 17.58
C ASN A 154 -7.96 9.80 18.55
N GLY A 155 -6.97 10.62 18.17
CA GLY A 155 -5.80 10.92 18.99
C GLY A 155 -4.93 9.69 19.21
N LEU A 156 -4.71 8.87 18.17
CA LEU A 156 -4.04 7.57 18.27
C LEU A 156 -2.70 7.64 19.03
N SER A 157 -1.82 8.59 18.68
CA SER A 157 -0.51 8.70 19.33
C SER A 157 -0.60 9.08 20.82
N VAL A 158 -1.61 9.88 21.20
CA VAL A 158 -1.83 10.27 22.60
C VAL A 158 -2.33 9.08 23.42
N GLU A 159 -3.19 8.27 22.83
CA GLU A 159 -3.71 7.05 23.45
C GLU A 159 -2.59 6.05 23.72
N LEU A 160 -1.73 5.82 22.72
CA LEU A 160 -0.56 4.96 22.84
C LEU A 160 0.43 5.47 23.90
N ALA A 161 0.63 6.79 23.98
CA ALA A 161 1.49 7.40 25.00
C ALA A 161 0.99 7.15 26.42
N ARG A 162 -0.34 7.24 26.64
CA ARG A 162 -0.97 6.93 27.93
C ARG A 162 -0.89 5.45 28.28
N GLY A 163 -1.00 4.55 27.30
CA GLY A 163 -0.80 3.11 27.50
C GLY A 163 0.60 2.77 28.01
N CYS A 164 1.63 3.43 27.47
CA CYS A 164 3.02 3.26 27.90
C CYS A 164 3.30 3.80 29.33
N PHE A 165 2.70 4.95 29.65
CA PHE A 165 2.91 5.67 30.91
C PHE A 165 1.58 6.19 31.47
N SER A 166 0.96 5.40 32.34
CA SER A 166 -0.38 5.63 32.89
C SER A 166 -0.51 6.83 33.84
N PHE A 167 0.61 7.39 34.32
CA PHE A 167 0.62 8.53 35.25
C PHE A 167 0.55 9.91 34.57
N LEU A 168 0.44 9.96 33.23
CA LEU A 168 0.47 11.21 32.47
C LEU A 168 -0.92 11.84 32.38
N HIS A 169 -1.13 12.97 33.07
CA HIS A 169 -2.46 13.55 33.28
C HIS A 169 -2.85 14.57 32.18
N THR A 170 -2.08 15.62 31.99
CA THR A 170 -2.49 16.74 31.12
C THR A 170 -1.69 16.76 29.82
N HIS A 171 -2.32 16.30 28.73
CA HIS A 171 -1.78 16.49 27.37
C HIS A 171 -1.74 17.98 27.02
N THR A 172 -0.61 18.47 26.54
CA THR A 172 -0.43 19.88 26.18
C THR A 172 -0.15 20.09 24.70
N LYS A 173 0.73 19.27 24.12
CA LYS A 173 1.15 19.43 22.72
C LYS A 173 1.56 18.08 22.14
N SER A 174 1.19 17.83 20.90
CA SER A 174 1.70 16.72 20.10
C SER A 174 2.38 17.24 18.84
N ALA A 175 3.50 16.63 18.48
CA ALA A 175 4.15 16.80 17.19
C ALA A 175 4.20 15.44 16.50
N HIS A 176 3.87 15.43 15.21
CA HIS A 176 3.54 14.22 14.46
C HIS A 176 4.38 14.19 13.18
N THR A 177 5.19 13.14 13.01
CA THR A 177 6.05 12.96 11.84
C THR A 177 5.84 11.58 11.23
N TYR A 178 5.47 11.55 9.95
CA TYR A 178 5.26 10.29 9.23
C TYR A 178 6.61 9.64 8.88
N GLY A 179 6.76 8.38 9.27
CA GLY A 179 7.96 7.59 8.98
C GLY A 179 7.97 7.03 7.57
N TYR A 180 9.07 6.38 7.20
CA TYR A 180 9.27 5.89 5.83
C TYR A 180 8.25 4.82 5.42
N SER A 181 7.77 3.98 6.36
CA SER A 181 6.79 2.93 6.07
C SER A 181 5.48 3.52 5.55
N TYR A 182 5.11 4.71 6.03
CA TYR A 182 3.95 5.44 5.52
C TYR A 182 4.16 5.88 4.07
N TRP A 183 5.32 6.48 3.76
CA TRP A 183 5.63 6.99 2.43
C TRP A 183 5.85 5.89 1.38
N ILE A 184 6.29 4.69 1.78
CA ILE A 184 6.37 3.52 0.88
C ILE A 184 5.00 3.21 0.25
N MET A 185 3.87 3.53 0.90
CA MET A 185 2.54 3.34 0.30
C MET A 185 2.33 4.13 -1.00
N LEU A 186 2.92 5.33 -1.13
CA LEU A 186 2.89 6.08 -2.40
C LEU A 186 3.63 5.35 -3.51
N LEU A 187 4.78 4.75 -3.19
CA LEU A 187 5.53 3.95 -4.15
C LEU A 187 4.73 2.72 -4.59
N ILE A 188 4.00 2.08 -3.68
CA ILE A 188 3.10 0.96 -4.01
C ILE A 188 2.01 1.41 -5.00
N ILE A 189 1.38 2.57 -4.76
CA ILE A 189 0.37 3.13 -5.68
C ILE A 189 1.01 3.40 -7.06
N PHE A 190 2.20 4.00 -7.09
CA PHE A 190 2.92 4.25 -8.34
C PHE A 190 3.24 2.96 -9.11
N LEU A 191 3.70 1.90 -8.42
CA LEU A 191 3.99 0.60 -9.04
C LEU A 191 2.73 -0.04 -9.66
N ASN A 192 1.59 0.05 -8.97
CA ASN A 192 0.31 -0.45 -9.51
C ASN A 192 -0.13 0.35 -10.76
N ILE A 193 0.03 1.68 -10.75
CA ILE A 193 -0.25 2.53 -11.92
C ILE A 193 0.69 2.19 -13.09
N ALA A 194 1.99 2.02 -12.81
CA ALA A 194 2.97 1.64 -13.82
C ALA A 194 2.62 0.29 -14.47
N SER A 195 2.21 -0.70 -13.67
CA SER A 195 1.75 -2.00 -14.17
C SER A 195 0.54 -1.85 -15.12
N ILE A 196 -0.45 -1.04 -14.73
CA ILE A 196 -1.61 -0.72 -15.58
C ILE A 196 -1.17 -0.06 -16.89
N ILE A 197 -0.27 0.92 -16.84
CA ILE A 197 0.22 1.63 -18.04
C ILE A 197 0.96 0.66 -18.98
N ILE A 198 1.82 -0.23 -18.45
CA ILE A 198 2.55 -1.22 -19.25
C ILE A 198 1.58 -2.13 -20.00
N ILE A 199 0.56 -2.64 -19.31
CA ILE A 199 -0.45 -3.52 -19.93
C ILE A 199 -1.34 -2.74 -20.90
N TYR A 200 -1.63 -1.47 -20.64
CA TYR A 200 -2.34 -0.59 -21.56
C TYR A 200 -1.61 -0.44 -22.89
N PHE A 201 -0.32 -0.12 -22.85
CA PHE A 201 0.49 -0.04 -24.07
C PHE A 201 0.55 -1.37 -24.82
N TYR A 202 0.62 -2.50 -24.10
CA TYR A 202 0.56 -3.82 -24.72
C TYR A 202 -0.77 -4.05 -25.46
N ASP A 203 -1.89 -3.81 -24.77
CA ASP A 203 -3.22 -4.07 -25.33
C ASP A 203 -3.53 -3.14 -26.50
N HIS A 204 -3.14 -1.87 -26.39
CA HIS A 204 -3.25 -0.89 -27.46
C HIS A 204 -2.43 -1.29 -28.69
N ALA A 205 -1.15 -1.66 -28.51
CA ALA A 205 -0.31 -2.11 -29.61
C ALA A 205 -0.84 -3.37 -30.30
N ARG A 206 -1.47 -4.28 -29.53
CA ARG A 206 -2.15 -5.47 -30.07
C ARG A 206 -3.39 -5.11 -30.88
N TYR A 207 -4.19 -4.17 -30.37
CA TYR A 207 -5.41 -3.71 -31.02
C TYR A 207 -5.13 -3.07 -32.38
N TYR A 208 -4.12 -2.19 -32.47
CA TYR A 208 -3.72 -1.56 -33.73
C TYR A 208 -3.27 -2.59 -34.77
N LYS A 209 -2.43 -3.56 -34.37
CA LYS A 209 -2.01 -4.64 -35.27
C LYS A 209 -3.18 -5.47 -35.78
N LYS A 210 -4.17 -5.74 -34.93
CA LYS A 210 -5.36 -6.49 -35.34
C LYS A 210 -6.17 -5.70 -36.38
N LYS A 211 -6.37 -4.39 -36.16
CA LYS A 211 -7.02 -3.50 -37.14
C LYS A 211 -6.28 -3.40 -38.47
N GLU A 212 -4.95 -3.32 -38.45
CA GLU A 212 -4.14 -3.31 -39.69
C GLU A 212 -4.25 -4.63 -40.46
N GLN A 213 -4.36 -5.76 -39.77
CA GLN A 213 -4.58 -7.08 -40.38
C GLN A 213 -6.01 -7.31 -40.87
N GLU A 214 -7.00 -6.56 -40.39
CA GLU A 214 -8.39 -6.62 -40.86
C GLU A 214 -8.63 -5.73 -42.09
N ARG A 215 -7.82 -4.69 -42.32
CA ARG A 215 -7.88 -3.84 -43.54
C ARG A 215 -7.47 -4.48 -44.90
N PRO A 216 -6.65 -5.55 -45.02
CA PRO A 216 -6.23 -6.09 -46.32
C PRO A 216 -7.34 -6.89 -47.04
N ILE A 217 -8.37 -7.35 -46.32
CA ILE A 217 -9.47 -8.16 -46.87
C ILE A 217 -10.59 -7.32 -47.49
N GLU A 218 -10.65 -6.01 -47.20
CA GLU A 218 -11.63 -5.11 -47.80
C GLU A 218 -11.23 -4.60 -49.19
N ASN A 219 -9.94 -4.74 -49.54
CA ASN A 219 -9.40 -4.41 -50.87
C ASN A 219 -9.29 -5.62 -51.81
N ALA A 220 -9.94 -6.75 -51.50
CA ALA A 220 -10.08 -7.82 -52.48
C ALA A 220 -10.95 -7.30 -53.64
N PRO A 221 -10.46 -7.30 -54.89
CA PRO A 221 -11.22 -6.79 -56.02
C PRO A 221 -12.51 -7.60 -56.15
N LYS A 222 -13.66 -6.92 -56.11
CA LYS A 222 -14.99 -7.53 -56.31
C LYS A 222 -15.22 -8.00 -57.76
N ASP A 223 -14.22 -7.89 -58.62
CA ASP A 223 -14.32 -8.05 -60.06
C ASP A 223 -14.25 -9.51 -60.54
N VAL A 224 -14.26 -10.50 -59.64
CA VAL A 224 -14.09 -11.93 -60.00
C VAL A 224 -15.36 -12.78 -59.78
N ILE A 225 -16.49 -12.17 -59.36
CA ILE A 225 -17.76 -12.91 -59.18
C ILE A 225 -18.78 -12.45 -60.21
N LEU A 226 -18.48 -12.69 -61.49
CA LEU A 226 -19.44 -12.55 -62.59
C LEU A 226 -19.04 -13.53 -63.71
N PHE A 227 -19.20 -14.82 -63.45
CA PHE A 227 -19.36 -15.86 -64.47
C PHE A 227 -20.32 -16.93 -63.94
#